data_AF-A0A5J4RT54-F1
#
_entry.id   AF-A0A5J4RT54-F1
#
_cell.length_a   1.000
_cell.length_b   1.000
_cell.length_c   1.000
_cell.angle_alpha   90.00
_cell.angle_beta   90.00
_cell.angle_gamma   90.00
#
_symmetry.space_group_name_H-M   'P 1'
#
loop_
_entity.id
_entity.type
_entity.pdbx_description
1 polymer ?
#
loop_
_entity_poly.entity_id
_entity_poly.type
_entity_poly.pdbx_seq_one_letter_code
_entity_poly.pdbx_strand_id
1 'polypeptide(L)'
;MPFWELEREAAKQKVLIWLNSNEVKQYEYPLEKAVHLIHDGYVPRAYFLALQPEERGVLDRGTAALREAREFRVFGRPPKLNIGECKQIEMFVDAQNEQYI
;
A
#
# COMPACT_ATOMS: atom_id res chain seq x y z
N MET A 1 -29.54 12.04 15.80
CA MET A 1 -28.75 11.36 14.76
C MET A 1 -29.17 9.90 14.69
N PRO A 2 -29.43 9.35 13.49
CA PRO A 2 -29.60 7.92 13.28
C PRO A 2 -28.35 7.12 13.71
N PHE A 3 -28.58 5.91 14.21
CA PHE A 3 -27.54 4.98 14.68
C PHE A 3 -26.41 4.75 13.66
N TRP A 4 -26.76 4.63 12.37
CA TRP A 4 -25.82 4.42 11.28
C TRP A 4 -24.84 5.59 11.04
N GLU A 5 -25.22 6.82 11.38
CA GLU A 5 -24.30 7.97 11.30
C GLU A 5 -23.26 7.93 12.41
N LEU A 6 -23.63 7.50 13.62
CA LEU A 6 -22.71 7.37 14.75
C LEU A 6 -21.66 6.28 14.50
N GLU A 7 -22.06 5.14 13.92
CA GLU A 7 -21.11 4.09 13.54
C GLU A 7 -20.14 4.56 12.46
N ARG A 8 -20.61 5.39 11.51
CA ARG A 8 -19.76 5.96 10.46
C ARG A 8 -18.75 6.96 11.02
N GLU A 9 -19.16 7.81 11.96
CA GLU A 9 -18.26 8.75 12.64
C GLU A 9 -17.24 8.02 13.55
N ALA A 10 -17.66 6.98 14.26
CA ALA A 10 -16.74 6.13 15.03
C ALA A 10 -15.74 5.40 14.13
N ALA A 11 -16.17 4.92 12.96
CA ALA A 11 -15.30 4.34 11.94
C ALA A 11 -14.29 5.36 11.40
N LYS A 12 -14.70 6.61 11.13
CA LYS A 12 -13.81 7.71 10.73
C LYS A 12 -12.71 7.94 11.76
N GLN A 13 -13.08 8.07 13.03
CA GLN A 13 -12.12 8.29 14.11
C GLN A 13 -11.13 7.14 14.25
N LYS A 14 -11.61 5.88 14.21
CA LYS A 14 -10.73 4.70 14.24
C LYS A 14 -9.75 4.68 13.07
N VAL A 15 -10.22 4.95 11.86
CA VAL A 15 -9.34 5.00 10.67
C VAL A 15 -8.32 6.12 10.80
N LEU A 16 -8.70 7.31 11.30
CA LEU A 16 -7.76 8.41 11.52
C LEU A 16 -6.67 8.06 12.54
N ILE A 17 -7.01 7.33 13.59
CA ILE A 17 -6.02 6.86 14.58
C ILE A 17 -5.01 5.94 13.90
N TRP A 18 -5.49 4.98 13.10
CA TRP A 18 -4.63 4.05 12.36
C TRP A 18 -3.77 4.75 11.31
N LEU A 19 -4.29 5.73 10.58
CA LEU A 19 -3.50 6.48 9.59
C LEU A 19 -2.36 7.31 10.22
N ASN A 20 -2.41 7.54 11.53
CA ASN A 20 -1.37 8.25 12.29
C ASN A 20 -0.55 7.32 13.19
N SER A 21 -0.78 6.01 13.10
CA SER A 21 -0.12 5.02 13.93
C SER A 21 1.32 4.77 13.47
N ASN A 22 2.18 4.30 14.38
CA ASN A 22 3.61 4.13 14.10
C ASN A 22 3.88 3.14 12.96
N GLU A 23 2.99 2.17 12.78
CA GLU A 23 3.02 1.12 11.76
C GLU A 23 3.07 1.69 10.33
N VAL A 24 2.47 2.86 10.12
CA VAL A 24 2.39 3.49 8.80
C VAL A 24 2.95 4.90 8.75
N LYS A 25 3.67 5.34 9.80
CA LYS A 25 4.32 6.66 9.84
C LYS A 25 5.38 6.85 8.77
N GLN A 26 6.01 5.76 8.32
CA GLN A 26 7.01 5.77 7.26
C GLN A 26 6.44 6.09 5.87
N TYR A 27 5.13 5.92 5.68
CA TYR A 27 4.47 6.23 4.41
C TYR A 27 3.92 7.65 4.44
N GLU A 28 4.14 8.40 3.36
CA GLU A 28 3.71 9.79 3.28
C GLU A 28 2.24 9.90 2.86
N TYR A 29 1.80 9.06 1.92
CA TYR A 29 0.49 9.18 1.29
C TYR A 29 -0.60 8.40 2.06
N PRO A 30 -1.77 9.01 2.32
CA PRO A 30 -2.87 8.33 3.03
C PRO A 30 -3.33 7.02 2.38
N LEU A 31 -3.30 6.94 1.05
CA LEU A 31 -3.63 5.75 0.28
C LEU A 31 -2.63 4.61 0.50
N GLU A 32 -1.34 4.94 0.52
CA GLU A 32 -0.26 3.99 0.77
C GLU A 32 -0.37 3.43 2.18
N LYS A 33 -0.58 4.31 3.18
CA LYS A 33 -0.90 3.92 4.55
C LYS A 33 -2.09 2.97 4.64
N ALA A 34 -3.19 3.32 3.98
CA ALA A 34 -4.41 2.49 3.98
C ALA A 34 -4.16 1.10 3.39
N VAL A 35 -3.43 1.02 2.27
CA VAL A 35 -3.08 -0.25 1.63
C VAL A 35 -2.23 -1.13 2.54
N HIS A 36 -1.22 -0.57 3.22
CA HIS A 36 -0.42 -1.30 4.19
C HIS A 36 -1.23 -1.76 5.41
N LEU A 37 -2.09 -0.90 5.97
CA LEU A 37 -2.98 -1.27 7.08
C LEU A 37 -3.95 -2.41 6.73
N ILE A 38 -4.44 -2.45 5.48
CA ILE A 38 -5.30 -3.53 4.98
C ILE A 38 -4.48 -4.81 4.75
N HIS A 39 -3.32 -4.68 4.09
CA HIS A 39 -2.45 -5.80 3.77
C HIS A 39 -1.99 -6.55 5.03
N ASP A 40 -1.57 -5.79 6.04
CA ASP A 40 -1.04 -6.33 7.30
C ASP A 40 -2.16 -6.75 8.28
N GLY A 41 -3.43 -6.52 7.92
CA GLY A 41 -4.60 -6.99 8.67
C GLY A 41 -5.01 -6.13 9.86
N TYR A 42 -4.41 -4.95 10.05
CA TYR A 42 -4.75 -4.04 11.14
C TYR A 42 -6.16 -3.44 11.02
N VAL A 43 -6.56 -3.10 9.79
CA VAL A 43 -7.85 -2.45 9.53
C VAL A 43 -8.58 -3.17 8.40
N PRO A 44 -9.85 -3.56 8.59
CA PRO A 44 -10.61 -4.20 7.54
C PRO A 44 -10.85 -3.23 6.38
N ARG A 45 -10.66 -3.71 5.15
CA ARG A 45 -10.91 -2.98 3.89
C ARG A 45 -12.25 -2.24 3.86
N ALA A 46 -13.30 -2.82 4.43
CA ALA A 46 -14.64 -2.24 4.45
C ALA A 46 -14.68 -0.85 5.10
N TYR A 47 -13.82 -0.59 6.08
CA TYR A 47 -13.75 0.71 6.76
C TYR A 47 -13.26 1.79 5.80
N PHE A 48 -12.20 1.54 5.03
CA PHE A 48 -11.73 2.50 4.04
C PHE A 48 -12.74 2.73 2.91
N LEU A 49 -13.42 1.68 2.45
CA LEU A 49 -14.46 1.81 1.43
C LEU A 49 -15.69 2.60 1.88
N ALA A 50 -16.05 2.52 3.16
CA ALA A 50 -17.16 3.30 3.70
C ALA A 50 -16.86 4.81 3.76
N LEU A 51 -15.56 5.16 3.81
CA LEU A 51 -15.05 6.53 3.89
C LEU A 51 -14.73 7.12 2.52
N GLN A 52 -14.08 6.34 1.67
CA GLN A 52 -13.58 6.75 0.35
C GLN A 52 -13.94 5.67 -0.68
N PRO A 53 -15.23 5.53 -1.04
CA PRO A 53 -15.66 4.54 -2.02
C PRO A 53 -15.04 4.76 -3.41
N GLU A 54 -14.65 5.99 -3.74
CA GLU A 54 -14.02 6.36 -5.01
C GLU A 54 -12.65 5.68 -5.17
N GLU A 55 -11.94 5.46 -4.07
CA GLU A 55 -10.59 4.89 -4.04
C GLU A 55 -10.58 3.36 -4.06
N ARG A 56 -11.75 2.72 -4.19
CA ARG A 56 -11.90 1.26 -4.19
C ARG A 56 -10.92 0.56 -5.12
N GLY A 57 -10.82 1.05 -6.36
CA GLY A 57 -9.96 0.43 -7.37
C GLY A 57 -8.48 0.53 -7.02
N VAL A 58 -8.06 1.65 -6.42
CA VAL A 58 -6.68 1.90 -6.03
C VAL A 58 -6.31 1.05 -4.81
N LEU A 59 -7.17 1.00 -3.80
CA LEU A 59 -6.98 0.17 -2.61
C LEU A 59 -6.87 -1.33 -2.97
N ASP A 60 -7.73 -1.81 -3.87
CA ASP A 60 -7.74 -3.22 -4.28
C ASP A 60 -6.47 -3.60 -5.04
N ARG A 61 -6.10 -2.79 -6.04
CA ARG A 61 -4.87 -2.98 -6.81
C ARG A 61 -3.64 -2.88 -5.92
N GLY A 62 -3.63 -1.92 -5.02
CA GLY A 62 -2.53 -1.70 -4.10
C GLY A 62 -2.31 -2.87 -3.14
N THR A 63 -3.40 -3.34 -2.53
CA THR A 63 -3.34 -4.49 -1.62
C THR A 63 -2.91 -5.75 -2.37
N ALA A 64 -3.36 -5.93 -3.61
CA ALA A 64 -2.92 -7.03 -4.46
C ALA A 64 -1.43 -6.94 -4.84
N ALA A 65 -0.94 -5.75 -5.17
CA ALA A 65 0.48 -5.51 -5.45
C ALA A 65 1.36 -5.89 -4.25
N LEU A 66 1.01 -5.44 -3.03
CA LEU A 66 1.76 -5.81 -1.83
C LEU A 66 1.78 -7.32 -1.57
N ARG A 67 0.67 -8.03 -1.82
CA ARG A 67 0.62 -9.50 -1.71
C ARG A 67 1.54 -10.21 -2.69
N GLU A 68 1.80 -9.59 -3.84
CA GLU A 68 2.77 -10.07 -4.82
C GLU A 68 4.20 -9.57 -4.52
N ALA A 69 4.44 -8.99 -3.34
CA ALA A 69 5.70 -8.33 -2.96
C ALA A 69 6.12 -7.23 -3.96
N ARG A 70 5.14 -6.56 -4.55
CA ARG A 70 5.33 -5.46 -5.49
C ARG A 70 5.03 -4.13 -4.84
N GLU A 71 5.69 -3.09 -5.36
CA GLU A 71 5.45 -1.73 -4.93
C GLU A 71 4.06 -1.24 -5.35
N PHE A 72 3.33 -0.64 -4.39
CA PHE A 72 1.97 -0.12 -4.54
C PHE A 72 1.80 0.82 -5.75
N ARG A 73 2.81 1.64 -6.02
CA ARG A 73 2.78 2.69 -7.05
C ARG A 73 3.00 2.15 -8.47
N VAL A 74 3.44 0.90 -8.60
CA VAL A 74 3.72 0.29 -9.91
C VAL A 74 2.43 -0.28 -10.48
N PHE A 75 1.78 0.51 -11.32
CA PHE A 75 0.59 0.10 -12.06
C PHE A 75 0.94 -0.89 -13.20
N GLY A 76 0.10 -1.91 -13.39
CA GLY A 76 0.28 -2.92 -14.44
C GLY A 76 1.02 -4.16 -13.95
N ARG A 77 1.48 -5.02 -14.86
CA ARG A 77 2.42 -6.10 -14.54
C ARG A 77 3.78 -5.65 -15.08
N PRO A 78 4.85 -5.61 -14.26
CA PRO A 78 6.16 -5.32 -14.80
C PRO A 78 6.47 -6.32 -15.93
N PRO A 79 7.12 -5.87 -17.02
CA PRO A 79 7.49 -6.77 -18.10
C PRO A 79 8.31 -7.92 -17.54
N LYS A 80 8.05 -9.15 -18.04
CA LYS A 80 8.86 -10.30 -17.65
C LYS A 80 10.25 -10.09 -18.22
N LEU A 81 11.22 -9.89 -17.33
CA LEU A 81 12.62 -9.82 -17.70
C LEU A 81 13.09 -11.19 -18.18
N ASN A 82 13.84 -11.21 -19.27
CA ASN A 82 14.54 -12.40 -19.69
C ASN A 82 15.86 -12.57 -18.90
N ILE A 83 16.48 -13.75 -19.01
CA ILE A 83 17.70 -14.08 -18.25
C ILE A 83 18.84 -13.07 -18.51
N GLY A 84 18.95 -12.56 -19.74
CA GLY A 84 19.97 -11.56 -20.10
C GLY A 84 19.72 -10.21 -19.43
N GLU A 85 18.47 -9.76 -19.40
CA GLU A 85 18.06 -8.53 -18.72
C GLU A 85 18.26 -8.63 -17.20
N CYS A 86 17.95 -9.78 -16.59
CA CYS A 86 18.23 -10.01 -15.17
C CYS A 86 19.72 -9.90 -14.85
N LYS A 87 20.59 -10.54 -15.67
CA LYS A 87 22.06 -10.45 -15.49
C LYS A 87 22.59 -9.03 -15.61
N GLN A 88 22.04 -8.22 -16.52
CA GLN A 88 22.45 -6.81 -16.66
C GLN A 88 22.09 -6.00 -15.42
N ILE A 89 20.92 -6.25 -14.83
CA ILE A 89 20.50 -5.59 -13.59
C ILE A 89 21.37 -6.04 -12.42
N GLU A 90 21.66 -7.34 -12.29
CA GLU A 90 22.57 -7.87 -11.26
C GLU A 90 23.95 -7.20 -11.35
N MET A 91 24.57 -7.19 -12.54
CA MET A 91 25.86 -6.53 -12.76
C MET A 91 25.84 -5.03 -12.44
N PHE A 92 24.74 -4.34 -12.77
CA PHE A 92 24.59 -2.92 -12.46
C PHE A 92 24.49 -2.68 -10.95
N VAL A 93 23.69 -3.48 -10.24
CA VAL A 93 23.54 -3.40 -8.79
C VAL A 93 24.85 -3.70 -8.07
N ASP A 94 25.57 -4.74 -8.50
CA ASP A 94 26.89 -5.08 -7.95
C ASP A 94 27.90 -3.94 -8.15
N ALA A 95 27.96 -3.37 -9.36
CA ALA A 95 28.84 -2.23 -9.65
C ALA A 95 28.49 -0.97 -8.84
N GLN A 96 27.20 -0.74 -8.55
CA GLN A 96 26.78 0.35 -7.66
C GLN A 96 27.19 0.06 -6.22
N ASN A 97 27.03 -1.17 -5.72
CA ASN A 97 27.41 -1.53 -4.35
C ASN A 97 28.92 -1.44 -4.12
N GLU A 98 29.74 -1.74 -5.11
CA GLU A 98 31.21 -1.56 -5.05
C GLU A 98 31.65 -0.09 -4.98
N GLN A 99 30.82 0.86 -5.46
CA GLN A 99 31.12 2.30 -5.38
C GLN A 99 30.86 2.92 -4.00
N TYR A 100 30.16 2.20 -3.11
CA TYR A 100 29.82 2.66 -1.76
C TYR A 100 30.67 1.99 -0.65
N ILE A 101 31.76 1.30 -1.01
CA ILE A 101 32.75 0.71 -0.09
C ILE A 101 34.03 1.56 -0.03
#